data_AF-A0A4U8VX08-F1
#
_entry.id   AF-A0A4U8VX08-F1
#
_cell.length_a   1.000
_cell.length_b   1.000
_cell.length_c   1.000
_cell.angle_alpha   90.00
_cell.angle_beta   90.00
_cell.angle_gamma   90.00
#
_symmetry.space_group_name_H-M   'P 1'
#
loop_
_entity.id
_entity.type
_entity.pdbx_description
1 polymer ?
#
loop_
_entity_poly.entity_id
_entity_poly.type
_entity_poly.pdbx_seq_one_letter_code
_entity_poly.pdbx_strand_id
1 'polypeptide(L)'
;MAAESAGFWSRPAALFDRHPVLIRAVAAVVSGVLLFGSFPPRPWWFLAPAGIALLTLTVRGAGRLRGGFGYGALAGLGFFLPLLPWTGIYVGPVPWLALSAACAVYVGLFGLLARLLGTLPGWPVWIALAWTTAEWGRSSFPFGGFPWGRLAFGQADGWFLPLAAYGGAPLVGFAVALTGTGIAALVVAVRGGGVRRRAVLAAAVVIAVMPVAGLALRATLPAPDDGESTVTVAAIQGSVPRLGLDFNAQRRAVLDNHARRTEQLADDIAAGRAPQPDLVIWPENSSDIDPLRNADAATIITRAARRVGAPILIGAVLVNDDRTTTNSMMVWTEQSGPADRHDKRIIQPFGEYLPMRGFFRLFSEYADRAGYFVPGHGDGTVGIAGVDLGVATCYEVAFDRAFRDSMAAGARLLTVPTNNATFGDSEMTYQQLAMSRVRAVEHGRALVVAATTGVSAMITADGAVSQQTELFVPAALIAELPLRSSTTVATRLGAAPEWAAIILTAAALAVAAIRRRTRRPDQPTERASSPEFPAHPFTP
;
A
#
# COMPACT_ATOMS: atom_id res chain seq x y z
N MET A 1 -54.31 -5.91 11.13
CA MET A 1 -53.15 -6.28 10.28
C MET A 1 -51.93 -5.36 10.45
N ALA A 2 -51.73 -4.74 11.63
CA ALA A 2 -50.62 -3.82 11.90
C ALA A 2 -49.83 -4.17 13.18
N ALA A 3 -50.05 -5.35 13.76
CA ALA A 3 -49.42 -5.76 15.04
C ALA A 3 -48.31 -6.82 14.88
N GLU A 4 -48.15 -7.43 13.69
CA GLU A 4 -47.16 -8.52 13.50
C GLU A 4 -45.79 -8.05 12.97
N SER A 5 -45.67 -6.80 12.50
CA SER A 5 -44.39 -6.27 12.00
C SER A 5 -43.40 -5.82 13.10
N ALA A 6 -43.86 -5.73 14.36
CA ALA A 6 -43.02 -5.33 15.51
C ALA A 6 -42.15 -6.49 16.06
N GLY A 7 -42.46 -7.74 15.72
CA GLY A 7 -41.77 -8.92 16.26
C GLY A 7 -40.43 -9.26 15.59
N PHE A 8 -40.20 -8.78 14.37
CA PHE A 8 -39.00 -9.13 13.60
C PHE A 8 -37.76 -8.32 14.03
N TRP A 9 -37.95 -7.06 14.43
CA TRP A 9 -36.87 -6.16 14.85
C TRP A 9 -36.54 -6.20 16.35
N SER A 10 -37.40 -6.81 17.18
CA SER A 10 -37.21 -6.89 18.64
C SER A 10 -36.20 -7.96 19.08
N ARG A 11 -36.09 -9.07 18.33
CA ARG A 11 -35.14 -10.16 18.59
C ARG A 11 -33.66 -9.77 18.40
N PRO A 12 -33.26 -9.04 17.34
CA PRO A 12 -31.88 -8.55 17.20
C PRO A 12 -31.49 -7.55 18.30
N ALA A 13 -32.39 -6.63 18.68
CA ALA A 13 -32.13 -5.64 19.72
C ALA A 13 -31.85 -6.30 21.09
N ALA A 14 -32.66 -7.31 21.46
CA ALA A 14 -32.44 -8.09 22.68
C ALA A 14 -31.12 -8.87 22.69
N LEU A 15 -30.61 -9.29 21.53
CA LEU A 15 -29.32 -9.99 21.43
C LEU A 15 -28.14 -9.01 21.57
N PHE A 16 -28.26 -7.80 20.99
CA PHE A 16 -27.31 -6.70 21.15
C PHE A 16 -27.13 -6.26 22.60
N ASP A 17 -28.21 -6.22 23.37
CA ASP A 17 -28.17 -5.85 24.79
C ASP A 17 -27.64 -6.98 25.68
N ARG A 18 -27.82 -8.26 25.28
CA ARG A 18 -27.33 -9.42 26.02
C ARG A 18 -25.83 -9.69 25.83
N HIS A 19 -25.27 -9.49 24.62
CA HIS A 19 -23.86 -9.78 24.33
C HIS A 19 -23.14 -8.65 23.55
N PRO A 20 -23.09 -7.41 24.09
CA PRO A 20 -22.58 -6.25 23.37
C PRO A 20 -21.09 -6.35 23.00
N VAL A 21 -20.29 -7.10 23.78
CA VAL A 21 -18.85 -7.27 23.52
C VAL A 21 -18.62 -8.24 22.36
N LEU A 22 -19.27 -9.41 22.37
CA LEU A 22 -19.12 -10.42 21.33
C LEU A 22 -19.55 -9.88 19.97
N ILE A 23 -20.70 -9.22 19.90
CA ILE A 23 -21.22 -8.69 18.63
C ILE A 23 -20.28 -7.62 18.06
N ARG A 24 -19.69 -6.78 18.91
CA ARG A 24 -18.69 -5.79 18.47
C ARG A 24 -17.37 -6.42 18.05
N ALA A 25 -16.94 -7.49 18.72
CA ALA A 25 -15.77 -8.25 18.30
C ALA A 25 -15.99 -8.88 16.92
N VAL A 26 -17.16 -9.50 16.69
CA VAL A 26 -17.53 -10.04 15.38
C VAL A 26 -17.60 -8.92 14.33
N ALA A 27 -18.27 -7.80 14.62
CA ALA A 27 -18.34 -6.66 13.71
C ALA A 27 -16.96 -6.08 13.37
N ALA A 28 -16.04 -6.03 14.33
CA ALA A 28 -14.66 -5.63 14.11
C ALA A 28 -13.95 -6.60 13.14
N VAL A 29 -13.99 -7.90 13.39
CA VAL A 29 -13.38 -8.91 12.51
C VAL A 29 -13.98 -8.83 11.10
N VAL A 30 -15.31 -8.77 10.98
CA VAL A 30 -16.00 -8.62 9.70
C VAL A 30 -15.56 -7.34 8.99
N SER A 31 -15.39 -6.23 9.71
CA SER A 31 -14.89 -4.99 9.09
C SER A 31 -13.48 -5.16 8.51
N GLY A 32 -12.59 -5.89 9.19
CA GLY A 32 -11.26 -6.24 8.69
C GLY A 32 -11.31 -7.14 7.46
N VAL A 33 -12.19 -8.14 7.46
CA VAL A 33 -12.39 -9.05 6.32
C VAL A 33 -12.95 -8.31 5.11
N LEU A 34 -13.83 -7.33 5.31
CA LEU A 34 -14.32 -6.46 4.23
C LEU A 34 -13.19 -5.61 3.64
N LEU A 35 -12.29 -5.08 4.49
CA LEU A 35 -11.09 -4.40 4.00
C LEU A 35 -10.21 -5.36 3.20
N PHE A 36 -9.94 -6.57 3.69
CA PHE A 36 -9.17 -7.57 2.94
C PHE A 36 -9.82 -7.91 1.59
N GLY A 37 -11.13 -8.12 1.57
CA GLY A 37 -11.89 -8.42 0.36
C GLY A 37 -11.81 -7.32 -0.71
N SER A 38 -11.45 -6.09 -0.32
CA SER A 38 -11.24 -4.97 -1.24
C SER A 38 -9.87 -4.95 -1.94
N PHE A 39 -8.94 -5.84 -1.56
CA PHE A 39 -7.60 -5.88 -2.13
C PHE A 39 -7.46 -6.87 -3.30
N PRO A 40 -6.55 -6.59 -4.24
CA PRO A 40 -6.19 -7.51 -5.31
C PRO A 40 -5.85 -8.92 -4.80
N PRO A 41 -6.14 -9.96 -5.59
CA PRO A 41 -6.63 -9.93 -6.98
C PRO A 41 -8.14 -9.68 -7.12
N ARG A 42 -8.85 -9.38 -6.02
CA ARG A 42 -10.31 -9.24 -6.01
C ARG A 42 -10.71 -7.85 -6.54
N PRO A 43 -11.75 -7.75 -7.39
CA PRO A 43 -12.21 -6.47 -7.93
C PRO A 43 -13.16 -5.71 -6.99
N TRP A 44 -13.30 -6.13 -5.72
CA TRP A 44 -14.34 -5.64 -4.81
C TRP A 44 -13.91 -4.40 -4.01
N TRP A 45 -13.33 -3.42 -4.70
CA TRP A 45 -12.84 -2.15 -4.12
C TRP A 45 -13.89 -1.42 -3.26
N PHE A 46 -15.18 -1.59 -3.60
CA PHE A 46 -16.32 -0.99 -2.90
C PHE A 46 -16.58 -1.57 -1.49
N LEU A 47 -15.94 -2.69 -1.13
CA LEU A 47 -16.01 -3.23 0.23
C LEU A 47 -15.19 -2.38 1.23
N ALA A 48 -14.20 -1.61 0.77
CA ALA A 48 -13.38 -0.80 1.66
C ALA A 48 -14.18 0.28 2.41
N PRO A 49 -15.01 1.13 1.75
CA PRO A 49 -15.90 2.06 2.46
C PRO A 49 -16.86 1.35 3.43
N ALA A 50 -17.39 0.18 3.06
CA ALA A 50 -18.28 -0.60 3.94
C ALA A 50 -17.55 -1.12 5.19
N GLY A 51 -16.31 -1.61 5.03
CA GLY A 51 -15.43 -2.01 6.13
C GLY A 51 -15.15 -0.84 7.08
N ILE A 52 -14.75 0.32 6.55
CA ILE A 52 -14.54 1.53 7.37
C ILE A 52 -15.82 1.97 8.08
N ALA A 53 -16.98 1.89 7.43
CA ALA A 53 -18.26 2.24 8.03
C ALA A 53 -18.57 1.33 9.24
N LEU A 54 -18.46 0.01 9.06
CA LEU A 54 -18.70 -0.97 10.12
C LEU A 54 -17.70 -0.81 11.28
N LEU A 55 -16.41 -0.62 10.97
CA LEU A 55 -15.38 -0.40 11.97
C LEU A 55 -15.67 0.88 12.78
N THR A 56 -15.99 1.97 12.08
CA THR A 56 -16.31 3.26 12.69
C THR A 56 -17.51 3.17 13.65
N LEU A 57 -18.58 2.50 13.25
CA LEU A 57 -19.75 2.25 14.11
C LEU A 57 -19.36 1.43 15.35
N THR A 58 -18.53 0.40 15.15
CA THR A 58 -18.07 -0.51 16.20
C THR A 58 -17.23 0.21 17.26
N VAL A 59 -16.19 0.95 16.84
CA VAL A 59 -15.27 1.63 17.77
C VAL A 59 -15.91 2.85 18.44
N ARG A 60 -16.82 3.56 17.77
CA ARG A 60 -17.55 4.69 18.36
C ARG A 60 -18.58 4.24 19.40
N GLY A 61 -19.23 3.10 19.17
CA GLY A 61 -20.13 2.50 20.14
C GLY A 61 -19.44 2.07 21.44
N ALA A 62 -18.13 1.81 21.41
CA ALA A 62 -17.36 1.39 22.58
C ALA A 62 -17.39 2.42 23.71
N GLY A 63 -17.83 2.02 24.91
CA GLY A 63 -17.92 2.93 26.06
C GLY A 63 -16.56 3.49 26.50
N ARG A 64 -15.48 2.69 26.38
CA ARG A 64 -14.13 2.98 26.90
C ARG A 64 -13.09 3.08 25.77
N LEU A 65 -12.02 3.88 25.95
CA LEU A 65 -10.91 4.04 24.99
C LEU A 65 -10.22 2.71 24.66
N ARG A 66 -9.98 1.87 25.69
CA ARG A 66 -9.45 0.51 25.50
C ARG A 66 -10.31 -0.37 24.60
N GLY A 67 -11.62 -0.12 24.56
CA GLY A 67 -12.53 -0.81 23.64
C GLY A 67 -12.32 -0.33 22.20
N GLY A 68 -12.14 0.98 21.98
CA GLY A 68 -11.77 1.52 20.67
C GLY A 68 -10.48 0.90 20.13
N PHE A 69 -9.43 0.85 20.97
CA PHE A 69 -8.18 0.18 20.62
C PHE A 69 -8.35 -1.31 20.35
N GLY A 70 -9.00 -2.05 21.27
CA GLY A 70 -9.16 -3.50 21.14
C GLY A 70 -9.97 -3.92 19.91
N TYR A 71 -11.10 -3.27 19.65
CA TYR A 71 -11.89 -3.55 18.44
C TYR A 71 -11.16 -3.11 17.16
N GLY A 72 -10.44 -1.99 17.19
CA GLY A 72 -9.56 -1.60 16.08
C GLY A 72 -8.48 -2.64 15.80
N ALA A 73 -7.83 -3.18 16.84
CA ALA A 73 -6.83 -4.23 16.69
C ALA A 73 -7.42 -5.54 16.16
N LEU A 74 -8.62 -5.94 16.61
CA LEU A 74 -9.32 -7.11 16.06
C LEU A 74 -9.66 -6.94 14.57
N ALA A 75 -10.10 -5.75 14.16
CA ALA A 75 -10.30 -5.44 12.76
C ALA A 75 -8.99 -5.46 11.96
N GLY A 76 -7.92 -4.92 12.55
CA GLY A 76 -6.58 -4.99 11.98
C GLY A 76 -6.11 -6.43 11.76
N LEU A 77 -6.35 -7.34 12.72
CA LEU A 77 -6.04 -8.76 12.56
C LEU A 77 -6.89 -9.41 11.46
N GLY A 78 -8.21 -9.13 11.44
CA GLY A 78 -9.11 -9.61 10.38
C GLY A 78 -8.73 -9.09 8.99
N PHE A 79 -7.99 -7.98 8.90
CA PHE A 79 -7.48 -7.42 7.65
C PHE A 79 -6.10 -7.96 7.27
N PHE A 80 -5.11 -7.86 8.16
CA PHE A 80 -3.71 -8.13 7.82
C PHE A 80 -3.33 -9.61 7.84
N LEU A 81 -3.96 -10.45 8.68
CA LEU A 81 -3.71 -11.89 8.66
C LEU A 81 -3.95 -12.49 7.26
N PRO A 82 -5.12 -12.33 6.63
CA PRO A 82 -5.33 -12.85 5.29
C PRO A 82 -4.57 -12.09 4.19
N LEU A 83 -4.18 -10.82 4.42
CA LEU A 83 -3.48 -10.01 3.43
C LEU A 83 -1.98 -10.36 3.29
N LEU A 84 -1.33 -10.74 4.40
CA LEU A 84 0.13 -10.88 4.48
C LEU A 84 0.71 -12.32 4.59
N PRO A 85 0.00 -13.43 4.31
CA PRO A 85 0.54 -14.77 4.55
C PRO A 85 1.81 -15.06 3.73
N TRP A 86 1.99 -14.37 2.61
CA TRP A 86 3.18 -14.44 1.75
C TRP A 86 4.49 -14.09 2.48
N THR A 87 4.43 -13.33 3.57
CA THR A 87 5.61 -12.99 4.40
C THR A 87 6.14 -14.16 5.22
N GLY A 88 5.35 -15.23 5.39
CA GLY A 88 5.71 -16.41 6.16
C GLY A 88 6.02 -17.67 5.35
N ILE A 89 5.86 -17.65 4.02
CA ILE A 89 5.92 -18.85 3.17
C ILE A 89 7.25 -19.63 3.34
N TYR A 90 8.38 -18.92 3.37
CA TYR A 90 9.71 -19.57 3.46
C TYR A 90 10.40 -19.42 4.83
N VAL A 91 9.86 -18.61 5.73
CA VAL A 91 10.47 -18.30 7.03
C VAL A 91 9.58 -18.71 8.22
N GLY A 92 8.45 -19.35 7.93
CA GLY A 92 7.49 -19.83 8.92
C GLY A 92 6.43 -18.79 9.31
N PRO A 93 5.44 -19.19 10.13
CA PRO A 93 4.30 -18.34 10.47
C PRO A 93 4.65 -17.20 11.43
N VAL A 94 5.78 -17.27 12.15
CA VAL A 94 6.13 -16.30 13.20
C VAL A 94 6.28 -14.87 12.65
N PRO A 95 7.09 -14.60 11.60
CA PRO A 95 7.19 -13.27 11.01
C PRO A 95 5.84 -12.76 10.47
N TRP A 96 5.05 -13.62 9.83
CA TRP A 96 3.73 -13.27 9.31
C TRP A 96 2.77 -12.82 10.43
N LEU A 97 2.66 -13.61 11.50
CA LEU A 97 1.79 -13.29 12.63
C LEU A 97 2.29 -12.02 13.36
N ALA A 98 3.60 -11.88 13.55
CA ALA A 98 4.19 -10.72 14.20
C ALA A 98 3.96 -9.43 13.39
N LEU A 99 4.20 -9.47 12.07
CA LEU A 99 3.96 -8.32 11.19
C LEU A 99 2.47 -7.97 11.11
N SER A 100 1.60 -8.98 11.00
CA SER A 100 0.15 -8.77 10.99
C SER A 100 -0.34 -8.13 12.30
N ALA A 101 0.17 -8.59 13.44
CA ALA A 101 -0.12 -8.02 14.74
C ALA A 101 0.41 -6.57 14.86
N ALA A 102 1.63 -6.31 14.40
CA ALA A 102 2.21 -4.95 14.38
C ALA A 102 1.37 -3.99 13.51
N CYS A 103 0.93 -4.44 12.33
CA CYS A 103 0.03 -3.66 11.48
C CYS A 103 -1.34 -3.45 12.14
N ALA A 104 -1.86 -4.46 12.84
CA ALA A 104 -3.12 -4.38 13.56
C ALA A 104 -3.09 -3.36 14.72
N VAL A 105 -1.94 -3.16 15.37
CA VAL A 105 -1.77 -2.10 16.39
C VAL A 105 -2.12 -0.73 15.82
N TYR A 106 -1.73 -0.41 14.59
CA TYR A 106 -2.08 0.88 13.95
C TYR A 106 -3.58 1.03 13.71
N VAL A 107 -4.29 -0.05 13.38
CA VAL A 107 -5.76 -0.03 13.28
C VAL A 107 -6.39 0.10 14.67
N GLY A 108 -5.76 -0.47 15.71
CA GLY A 108 -6.11 -0.21 17.10
C GLY A 108 -5.94 1.27 17.49
N LEU A 109 -4.82 1.89 17.15
CA LEU A 109 -4.58 3.31 17.37
C LEU A 109 -5.62 4.16 16.64
N PHE A 110 -5.95 3.82 15.39
CA PHE A 110 -7.08 4.43 14.68
C PHE A 110 -8.38 4.30 15.48
N GLY A 111 -8.72 3.11 15.99
CA GLY A 111 -9.93 2.90 16.79
C GLY A 111 -9.98 3.77 18.06
N LEU A 112 -8.83 4.03 18.68
CA LEU A 112 -8.70 4.99 19.78
C LEU A 112 -8.93 6.43 19.31
N LEU A 113 -8.31 6.85 18.21
CA LEU A 113 -8.48 8.18 17.61
C LEU A 113 -9.94 8.43 17.20
N ALA A 114 -10.55 7.47 16.52
CA ALA A 114 -11.94 7.50 16.09
C ALA A 114 -12.90 7.72 17.28
N ARG A 115 -12.60 7.12 18.44
CA ARG A 115 -13.38 7.29 19.67
C ARG A 115 -13.20 8.68 20.31
N LEU A 116 -12.01 9.26 20.21
CA LEU A 116 -11.72 10.61 20.69
C LEU A 116 -12.39 11.67 19.81
N LEU A 117 -12.21 11.55 18.49
CA LEU A 117 -12.69 12.50 17.50
C LEU A 117 -14.19 12.36 17.22
N GLY A 118 -14.76 11.17 17.47
CA GLY A 118 -16.18 10.87 17.33
C GLY A 118 -17.13 11.73 18.17
N THR A 119 -16.62 12.53 19.11
CA THR A 119 -17.39 13.49 19.93
C THR A 119 -17.45 14.90 19.35
N LEU A 120 -16.68 15.19 18.29
CA LEU A 120 -16.65 16.49 17.65
C LEU A 120 -17.78 16.66 16.62
N PRO A 121 -18.27 17.89 16.38
CA PRO A 121 -19.08 18.18 15.20
C PRO A 121 -18.24 17.92 13.94
N GLY A 122 -18.88 17.42 12.88
CA GLY A 122 -18.16 17.02 11.67
C GLY A 122 -17.25 15.81 11.86
N TRP A 123 -17.48 14.98 12.88
CA TRP A 123 -16.68 13.78 13.17
C TRP A 123 -16.35 12.89 11.96
N PRO A 124 -17.18 12.71 10.90
CA PRO A 124 -16.82 11.83 9.79
C PRO A 124 -15.51 12.24 9.12
N VAL A 125 -15.29 13.56 8.97
CA VAL A 125 -14.07 14.12 8.38
C VAL A 125 -12.87 13.87 9.30
N TRP A 126 -13.02 14.17 10.60
CA TRP A 126 -11.93 13.98 11.57
C TRP A 126 -11.51 12.51 11.71
N ILE A 127 -12.47 11.57 11.66
CA ILE A 127 -12.16 10.15 11.71
C ILE A 127 -11.49 9.69 10.40
N ALA A 128 -11.91 10.20 9.24
CA ALA A 128 -11.25 9.89 7.98
C ALA A 128 -9.79 10.39 7.94
N LEU A 129 -9.53 11.62 8.43
CA LEU A 129 -8.17 12.15 8.59
C LEU A 129 -7.33 11.28 9.53
N ALA A 130 -7.92 10.82 10.65
CA ALA A 130 -7.24 9.93 11.58
C ALA A 130 -6.88 8.57 10.96
N TRP A 131 -7.67 8.06 10.01
CA TRP A 131 -7.30 6.87 9.25
C TRP A 131 -6.04 7.12 8.41
N THR A 132 -6.02 8.22 7.64
CA THR A 132 -4.83 8.61 6.85
C THR A 132 -3.59 8.81 7.74
N THR A 133 -3.74 9.41 8.93
CA THR A 133 -2.66 9.54 9.91
C THR A 133 -2.18 8.17 10.44
N ALA A 134 -3.09 7.22 10.68
CA ALA A 134 -2.71 5.87 11.11
C ALA A 134 -1.97 5.10 10.00
N GLU A 135 -2.41 5.24 8.74
CA GLU A 135 -1.70 4.70 7.58
C GLU A 135 -0.30 5.30 7.42
N TRP A 136 -0.17 6.62 7.56
CA TRP A 136 1.13 7.29 7.54
C TRP A 136 2.05 6.76 8.65
N GLY A 137 1.54 6.62 9.88
CA GLY A 137 2.30 6.10 11.01
C GLY A 137 2.84 4.70 10.73
N ARG A 138 2.00 3.81 10.20
CA ARG A 138 2.39 2.46 9.79
C ARG A 138 3.39 2.47 8.62
N SER A 139 3.21 3.39 7.68
CA SER A 139 4.05 3.54 6.49
C SER A 139 5.40 4.17 6.76
N SER A 140 5.61 4.76 7.95
CA SER A 140 6.84 5.48 8.32
C SER A 140 7.60 4.87 9.49
N PHE A 141 6.92 4.14 10.37
CA PHE A 141 7.51 3.62 11.61
C PHE A 141 7.01 2.21 11.95
N PRO A 142 7.83 1.35 12.57
CA PRO A 142 9.29 1.45 12.75
C PRO A 142 10.07 1.09 11.48
N PHE A 143 11.40 1.28 11.51
CA PHE A 143 12.34 0.82 10.46
C PHE A 143 12.08 1.36 9.05
N GLY A 144 11.58 2.59 8.96
CA GLY A 144 11.17 3.20 7.68
C GLY A 144 9.76 2.82 7.23
N GLY A 145 9.07 1.96 7.99
CA GLY A 145 7.65 1.66 7.87
C GLY A 145 7.30 0.55 6.89
N PHE A 146 6.01 0.19 6.87
CA PHE A 146 5.43 -0.87 6.04
C PHE A 146 4.08 -0.41 5.47
N PRO A 147 4.06 0.20 4.27
CA PRO A 147 2.85 0.80 3.67
C PRO A 147 1.85 -0.20 3.09
N TRP A 148 2.13 -1.50 3.11
CA TRP A 148 1.25 -2.53 2.56
C TRP A 148 -0.16 -2.49 3.17
N GLY A 149 -1.22 -2.68 2.38
CA GLY A 149 -2.59 -2.61 2.90
C GLY A 149 -3.10 -1.18 3.14
N ARG A 150 -2.47 -0.14 2.59
CA ARG A 150 -3.11 1.19 2.50
C ARG A 150 -4.34 1.11 1.59
N LEU A 151 -5.43 1.75 2.00
CA LEU A 151 -6.71 1.70 1.28
C LEU A 151 -6.58 2.08 -0.20
N ALA A 152 -5.67 3.00 -0.52
CA ALA A 152 -5.39 3.41 -1.90
C ALA A 152 -5.08 2.23 -2.83
N PHE A 153 -4.32 1.25 -2.36
CA PHE A 153 -3.89 0.11 -3.19
C PHE A 153 -5.01 -0.91 -3.43
N GLY A 154 -6.11 -0.86 -2.67
CA GLY A 154 -7.34 -1.59 -2.98
C GLY A 154 -8.22 -0.89 -4.01
N GLN A 155 -7.84 0.30 -4.50
CA GLN A 155 -8.67 1.12 -5.41
C GLN A 155 -8.14 1.17 -6.84
N ALA A 156 -7.21 0.29 -7.24
CA ALA A 156 -6.67 0.28 -8.59
C ALA A 156 -7.75 0.10 -9.70
N ASP A 157 -8.88 -0.54 -9.39
CA ASP A 157 -10.04 -0.65 -10.30
C ASP A 157 -11.22 0.24 -9.88
N GLY A 158 -11.03 1.06 -8.84
CA GLY A 158 -12.09 1.80 -8.16
C GLY A 158 -12.30 3.20 -8.70
N TRP A 159 -13.47 3.76 -8.38
CA TRP A 159 -13.82 5.15 -8.74
C TRP A 159 -12.91 6.19 -8.11
N PHE A 160 -12.16 5.82 -7.07
CA PHE A 160 -11.26 6.72 -6.35
C PHE A 160 -9.86 6.82 -6.97
N LEU A 161 -9.48 5.93 -7.90
CA LEU A 161 -8.13 5.93 -8.51
C LEU A 161 -7.72 7.31 -9.07
N PRO A 162 -8.56 8.05 -9.81
CA PRO A 162 -8.16 9.33 -10.39
C PRO A 162 -7.74 10.39 -9.36
N LEU A 163 -8.17 10.26 -8.09
CA LEU A 163 -7.73 11.14 -7.01
C LEU A 163 -6.22 11.02 -6.72
N ALA A 164 -5.59 9.90 -7.11
CA ALA A 164 -4.14 9.71 -6.97
C ALA A 164 -3.35 10.79 -7.73
N ALA A 165 -3.82 11.26 -8.89
CA ALA A 165 -3.19 12.34 -9.64
C ALA A 165 -3.24 13.71 -8.92
N TYR A 166 -4.07 13.86 -7.88
CA TYR A 166 -4.29 15.12 -7.18
C TYR A 166 -3.68 15.18 -5.78
N GLY A 167 -3.67 14.06 -5.06
CA GLY A 167 -3.10 14.02 -3.72
C GLY A 167 -2.47 12.68 -3.36
N GLY A 168 -2.08 11.90 -4.37
CA GLY A 168 -1.41 10.61 -4.23
C GLY A 168 -2.26 9.56 -3.52
N ALA A 169 -1.60 8.48 -3.12
CA ALA A 169 -2.19 7.46 -2.25
C ALA A 169 -2.86 8.03 -0.97
N PRO A 170 -2.33 9.08 -0.29
CA PRO A 170 -2.98 9.66 0.89
C PRO A 170 -4.40 10.18 0.64
N LEU A 171 -4.62 10.88 -0.48
CA LEU A 171 -5.94 11.41 -0.82
C LEU A 171 -6.92 10.29 -1.18
N VAL A 172 -6.47 9.25 -1.90
CA VAL A 172 -7.31 8.08 -2.19
C VAL A 172 -7.72 7.38 -0.89
N GLY A 173 -6.76 7.14 0.01
CA GLY A 173 -7.05 6.53 1.32
C GLY A 173 -8.02 7.37 2.15
N PHE A 174 -7.82 8.70 2.20
CA PHE A 174 -8.74 9.63 2.84
C PHE A 174 -10.14 9.57 2.22
N ALA A 175 -10.25 9.55 0.90
CA ALA A 175 -11.52 9.55 0.17
C ALA A 175 -12.35 8.29 0.44
N VAL A 176 -11.71 7.12 0.47
CA VAL A 176 -12.34 5.84 0.86
C VAL A 176 -12.79 5.91 2.32
N ALA A 177 -11.92 6.37 3.22
CA ALA A 177 -12.24 6.47 4.64
C ALA A 177 -13.40 7.46 4.90
N LEU A 178 -13.42 8.60 4.21
CA LEU A 178 -14.46 9.62 4.30
C LEU A 178 -15.81 9.10 3.81
N THR A 179 -15.81 8.34 2.72
CA THR A 179 -17.02 7.67 2.22
C THR A 179 -17.54 6.71 3.28
N GLY A 180 -16.67 5.88 3.87
CA GLY A 180 -17.05 4.94 4.92
C GLY A 180 -17.55 5.61 6.21
N THR A 181 -16.91 6.67 6.68
CA THR A 181 -17.37 7.43 7.85
C THR A 181 -18.68 8.19 7.55
N GLY A 182 -18.89 8.62 6.31
CA GLY A 182 -20.16 9.16 5.80
C GLY A 182 -21.29 8.14 5.88
N ILE A 183 -21.06 6.90 5.43
CA ILE A 183 -22.02 5.79 5.56
C ILE A 183 -22.35 5.55 7.04
N ALA A 184 -21.35 5.51 7.91
CA ALA A 184 -21.56 5.40 9.36
C ALA A 184 -22.38 6.58 9.92
N ALA A 185 -22.19 7.80 9.41
CA ALA A 185 -22.97 8.96 9.80
C ALA A 185 -24.44 8.88 9.37
N LEU A 186 -24.69 8.37 8.17
CA LEU A 186 -26.04 8.11 7.69
C LEU A 186 -26.76 7.12 8.60
N VAL A 187 -26.11 6.00 8.94
CA VAL A 187 -26.68 4.98 9.86
C VAL A 187 -27.03 5.59 11.22
N VAL A 188 -26.14 6.41 11.79
CA VAL A 188 -26.40 7.09 13.07
C VAL A 188 -27.55 8.09 12.96
N ALA A 189 -27.62 8.85 11.86
CA ALA A 189 -28.66 9.86 11.65
C ALA A 189 -30.07 9.26 11.50
N VAL A 190 -30.17 8.06 10.91
CA VAL A 190 -31.45 7.36 10.72
C VAL A 190 -31.90 6.63 11.98
N ARG A 191 -30.98 6.08 12.78
CA ARG A 191 -31.32 5.29 13.99
C ARG A 191 -31.62 6.13 15.24
N GLY A 192 -31.30 7.42 15.26
CA GLY A 192 -31.35 8.28 16.45
C GLY A 192 -32.74 8.73 16.95
N GLY A 193 -33.81 7.95 16.72
CA GLY A 193 -35.16 8.27 17.24
C GLY A 193 -35.90 9.40 16.52
N GLY A 194 -35.36 9.90 15.39
CA GLY A 194 -35.99 10.89 14.52
C GLY A 194 -35.07 11.27 13.36
N VAL A 195 -35.57 11.19 12.12
CA VAL A 195 -34.76 11.48 10.92
C VAL A 195 -34.46 12.98 10.87
N ARG A 196 -33.25 13.35 11.29
CA ARG A 196 -32.75 14.73 11.16
C ARG A 196 -32.37 14.98 9.70
N ARG A 197 -33.32 15.45 8.88
CA ARG A 197 -33.14 15.68 7.43
C ARG A 197 -31.81 16.36 7.07
N ARG A 198 -31.39 17.39 7.83
CA ARG A 198 -30.10 18.06 7.63
C ARG A 198 -28.89 17.14 7.84
N ALA A 199 -28.92 16.25 8.83
CA ALA A 199 -27.85 15.30 9.09
C ALA A 199 -27.80 14.19 8.04
N VAL A 200 -28.96 13.73 7.55
CA VAL A 200 -29.05 12.77 6.44
C VAL A 200 -28.51 13.38 5.15
N LEU A 201 -28.90 14.61 4.82
CA LEU A 201 -28.39 15.32 3.64
C LEU A 201 -26.87 15.53 3.74
N ALA A 202 -26.35 15.96 4.89
CA ALA A 202 -24.92 16.12 5.08
C ALA A 202 -24.17 14.78 4.92
N ALA A 203 -24.70 13.69 5.48
CA ALA A 203 -24.11 12.36 5.30
C ALA A 203 -24.15 11.89 3.83
N ALA A 204 -25.27 12.11 3.14
CA ALA A 204 -25.41 11.78 1.72
C ALA A 204 -24.40 12.55 0.85
N VAL A 205 -24.20 13.85 1.11
CA VAL A 205 -23.18 14.66 0.44
C VAL A 205 -21.78 14.10 0.70
N VAL A 206 -21.44 13.78 1.95
CA VAL A 206 -20.13 13.19 2.31
C VAL A 206 -19.90 11.84 1.61
N ILE A 207 -20.94 11.02 1.47
CA ILE A 207 -20.85 9.73 0.78
C ILE A 207 -20.63 9.93 -0.72
N ALA A 208 -21.32 10.91 -1.33
CA ALA A 208 -21.29 11.10 -2.77
C ALA A 208 -20.07 11.90 -3.27
N VAL A 209 -19.55 12.85 -2.49
CA VAL A 209 -18.58 13.85 -2.97
C VAL A 209 -17.30 13.23 -3.52
N MET A 210 -16.69 12.29 -2.79
CA MET A 210 -15.40 11.71 -3.21
C MET A 210 -15.54 10.72 -4.38
N PRO A 211 -16.52 9.79 -4.39
CA PRO A 211 -16.76 8.93 -5.55
C PRO A 211 -17.10 9.73 -6.82
N VAL A 212 -17.97 10.75 -6.70
CA VAL A 212 -18.36 11.60 -7.84
C VAL A 212 -17.17 12.41 -8.34
N ALA A 213 -16.37 12.98 -7.43
CA ALA A 213 -15.14 13.67 -7.80
C ALA A 213 -14.17 12.73 -8.54
N GLY A 214 -13.95 11.52 -8.04
CA GLY A 214 -13.10 10.53 -8.69
C GLY A 214 -13.58 10.17 -10.11
N LEU A 215 -14.88 9.93 -10.28
CA LEU A 215 -15.48 9.68 -11.60
C LEU A 215 -15.32 10.88 -12.55
N ALA A 216 -15.59 12.10 -12.06
CA ALA A 216 -15.47 13.32 -12.87
C ALA A 216 -14.00 13.61 -13.28
N LEU A 217 -13.06 13.38 -12.37
CA LEU A 217 -11.62 13.57 -12.60
C LEU A 217 -10.99 12.46 -13.44
N ARG A 218 -11.71 11.37 -13.74
CA ARG A 218 -11.19 10.36 -14.67
C ARG A 218 -10.93 10.95 -16.06
N ALA A 219 -11.79 11.85 -16.50
CA ALA A 219 -11.66 12.51 -17.81
C ALA A 219 -10.48 13.50 -17.89
N THR A 220 -9.88 13.85 -16.75
CA THR A 220 -8.69 14.72 -16.69
C THR A 220 -7.40 13.94 -16.57
N LEU A 221 -7.45 12.61 -16.45
CA LEU A 221 -6.26 11.78 -16.52
C LEU A 221 -5.68 11.80 -17.95
N PRO A 222 -4.36 11.63 -18.08
CA PRO A 222 -3.74 11.47 -19.39
C PRO A 222 -4.36 10.30 -20.15
N ALA A 223 -4.59 10.45 -21.45
CA ALA A 223 -4.98 9.32 -22.27
C ALA A 223 -3.85 8.26 -22.29
N PRO A 224 -4.16 6.97 -22.53
CA PRO A 224 -3.14 5.92 -22.58
C PRO A 224 -1.97 6.17 -23.54
N ASP A 225 -2.21 6.92 -24.60
CA ASP A 225 -1.29 7.31 -25.67
C ASP A 225 -0.79 8.77 -25.58
N ASP A 226 -1.17 9.52 -24.54
CA ASP A 226 -0.77 10.92 -24.35
C ASP A 226 0.73 11.03 -24.02
N GLY A 227 1.52 11.60 -24.92
CA GLY A 227 2.96 11.83 -24.76
C GLY A 227 3.55 12.73 -25.84
N GLU A 228 4.73 13.29 -25.55
CA GLU A 228 5.48 14.15 -26.48
C GLU A 228 6.22 13.35 -27.56
N SER A 229 6.53 12.10 -27.24
CA SER A 229 7.22 11.12 -28.08
C SER A 229 6.92 9.73 -27.50
N THR A 230 7.34 8.69 -28.20
CA THR A 230 7.16 7.30 -27.75
C THR A 230 8.51 6.58 -27.66
N VAL A 231 8.52 5.49 -26.90
CA VAL A 231 9.65 4.55 -26.80
C VAL A 231 9.12 3.12 -26.79
N THR A 232 9.74 2.23 -27.57
CA THR A 232 9.39 0.81 -27.57
C THR A 232 10.17 0.09 -26.49
N VAL A 233 9.46 -0.43 -25.50
CA VAL A 233 10.06 -1.08 -24.33
C VAL A 233 9.73 -2.56 -24.31
N ALA A 234 10.75 -3.40 -24.14
CA ALA A 234 10.56 -4.82 -23.84
C ALA A 234 10.76 -5.11 -22.34
N ALA A 235 9.82 -5.79 -21.70
CA ALA A 235 10.00 -6.35 -20.35
C ALA A 235 10.18 -7.87 -20.45
N ILE A 236 11.27 -8.38 -19.87
CA ILE A 236 11.61 -9.82 -19.94
C ILE A 236 11.31 -10.50 -18.62
N GLN A 237 10.56 -11.59 -18.69
CA GLN A 237 10.28 -12.49 -17.57
C GLN A 237 10.98 -13.83 -17.84
N GLY A 238 12.10 -14.08 -17.17
CA GLY A 238 12.88 -15.32 -17.36
C GLY A 238 12.33 -16.51 -16.56
N SER A 239 11.58 -16.27 -15.48
CA SER A 239 11.23 -17.27 -14.46
C SER A 239 12.46 -17.86 -13.76
N VAL A 240 12.23 -18.71 -12.76
CA VAL A 240 13.27 -19.45 -12.02
C VAL A 240 13.06 -20.95 -12.17
N PRO A 241 14.12 -21.77 -12.10
CA PRO A 241 13.98 -23.22 -12.15
C PRO A 241 13.23 -23.80 -10.94
N ARG A 242 13.31 -23.15 -9.75
CA ARG A 242 12.55 -23.49 -8.53
C ARG A 242 12.31 -22.24 -7.68
N LEU A 243 11.16 -22.16 -7.01
CA LEU A 243 10.82 -21.11 -6.06
C LEU A 243 11.51 -21.35 -4.69
N GLY A 244 11.79 -20.29 -3.93
CA GLY A 244 12.38 -20.37 -2.57
C GLY A 244 13.55 -19.42 -2.33
N LEU A 245 14.00 -19.27 -1.07
CA LEU A 245 15.11 -18.38 -0.68
C LEU A 245 16.46 -18.76 -1.31
N ASP A 246 16.60 -20.01 -1.72
CA ASP A 246 17.78 -20.55 -2.40
C ASP A 246 17.67 -20.44 -3.94
N PHE A 247 16.77 -19.61 -4.48
CA PHE A 247 16.69 -19.39 -5.94
C PHE A 247 18.04 -18.89 -6.51
N ASN A 248 18.82 -18.16 -5.70
CA ASN A 248 20.18 -17.73 -6.00
C ASN A 248 21.25 -18.84 -5.88
N ALA A 249 20.93 -20.01 -5.30
CA ALA A 249 21.90 -21.09 -5.08
C ALA A 249 22.21 -21.89 -6.35
N GLN A 250 21.42 -21.72 -7.41
CA GLN A 250 21.73 -22.24 -8.76
C GLN A 250 22.39 -21.16 -9.59
N ARG A 251 23.62 -20.80 -9.17
CA ARG A 251 24.46 -19.78 -9.82
C ARG A 251 24.31 -19.89 -11.34
N ARG A 252 23.90 -18.79 -11.98
CA ARG A 252 23.73 -18.58 -13.43
C ARG A 252 22.36 -18.93 -14.02
N ALA A 253 21.54 -19.77 -13.39
CA ALA A 253 20.31 -20.26 -14.05
C ALA A 253 19.30 -19.12 -14.31
N VAL A 254 19.18 -18.18 -13.38
CA VAL A 254 18.30 -17.02 -13.50
C VAL A 254 18.82 -16.09 -14.61
N LEU A 255 20.12 -15.80 -14.61
CA LEU A 255 20.76 -15.03 -15.68
C LEU A 255 20.53 -15.68 -17.06
N ASP A 256 20.83 -16.97 -17.18
CA ASP A 256 20.68 -17.70 -18.44
C ASP A 256 19.22 -17.73 -18.92
N ASN A 257 18.24 -17.81 -18.01
CA ASN A 257 16.82 -17.75 -18.36
C ASN A 257 16.44 -16.41 -19.01
N HIS A 258 16.84 -15.29 -18.40
CA HIS A 258 16.56 -13.95 -18.94
C HIS A 258 17.30 -13.70 -20.25
N ALA A 259 18.56 -14.13 -20.33
CA ALA A 259 19.35 -14.05 -21.56
C ALA A 259 18.71 -14.87 -22.69
N ARG A 260 18.35 -16.14 -22.45
CA ARG A 260 17.67 -16.98 -23.45
C ARG A 260 16.34 -16.39 -23.90
N ARG A 261 15.53 -15.87 -22.97
CA ARG A 261 14.24 -15.25 -23.34
C ARG A 261 14.44 -13.98 -24.17
N THR A 262 15.50 -13.22 -23.89
CA THR A 262 15.90 -12.06 -24.69
C THR A 262 16.39 -12.46 -26.09
N GLU A 263 17.17 -13.54 -26.20
CA GLU A 263 17.62 -14.09 -27.49
C GLU A 263 16.46 -14.64 -28.33
N GLN A 264 15.47 -15.29 -27.70
CA GLN A 264 14.24 -15.70 -28.38
C GLN A 264 13.44 -14.51 -28.89
N LEU A 265 13.38 -13.43 -28.11
CA LEU A 265 12.76 -12.19 -28.57
C LEU A 265 13.50 -11.63 -29.80
N ALA A 266 14.83 -11.66 -29.81
CA ALA A 266 15.60 -11.28 -30.99
C ALA A 266 15.27 -12.13 -32.23
N ASP A 267 15.05 -13.43 -32.06
CA ASP A 267 14.61 -14.32 -33.15
C ASP A 267 13.19 -13.99 -33.64
N ASP A 268 12.29 -13.62 -32.72
CA ASP A 268 10.95 -13.14 -33.07
C ASP A 268 10.99 -11.82 -33.85
N ILE A 269 11.89 -10.89 -33.48
CA ILE A 269 12.11 -9.64 -34.21
C ILE A 269 12.66 -9.90 -35.61
N ALA A 270 13.70 -10.73 -35.72
CA ALA A 270 14.31 -11.08 -37.00
C ALA A 270 13.31 -11.76 -37.96
N ALA A 271 12.34 -12.49 -37.40
CA ALA A 271 11.27 -13.14 -38.16
C ALA A 271 10.03 -12.23 -38.40
N GLY A 272 10.06 -10.97 -37.97
CA GLY A 272 8.96 -10.01 -38.13
C GLY A 272 7.74 -10.31 -37.24
N ARG A 273 7.89 -11.11 -36.19
CA ARG A 273 6.82 -11.46 -35.23
C ARG A 273 6.73 -10.49 -34.05
N ALA A 274 7.75 -9.67 -33.84
CA ALA A 274 7.80 -8.67 -32.78
C ALA A 274 8.49 -7.38 -33.28
N PRO A 275 8.11 -6.19 -32.77
CA PRO A 275 8.80 -4.95 -33.09
C PRO A 275 10.17 -4.86 -32.39
N GLN A 276 11.10 -4.11 -33.00
CA GLN A 276 12.40 -3.79 -32.42
C GLN A 276 12.22 -2.89 -31.19
N PRO A 277 12.67 -3.29 -29.99
CA PRO A 277 12.66 -2.42 -28.82
C PRO A 277 13.80 -1.38 -28.88
N ASP A 278 13.55 -0.20 -28.32
CA ASP A 278 14.58 0.81 -28.07
C ASP A 278 15.36 0.51 -26.79
N LEU A 279 14.71 -0.15 -25.82
CA LEU A 279 15.34 -0.61 -24.57
C LEU A 279 14.64 -1.86 -24.01
N VAL A 280 15.40 -2.64 -23.25
CA VAL A 280 14.93 -3.85 -22.57
C VAL A 280 15.07 -3.70 -21.06
N ILE A 281 14.07 -4.15 -20.31
CA ILE A 281 14.08 -4.14 -18.84
C ILE A 281 14.04 -5.59 -18.35
N TRP A 282 15.05 -5.96 -17.57
CA TRP A 282 15.06 -7.19 -16.80
C TRP A 282 14.62 -6.94 -15.34
N PRO A 283 14.13 -7.98 -14.65
CA PRO A 283 13.70 -7.87 -13.26
C PRO A 283 14.85 -7.63 -12.26
N GLU A 284 14.47 -7.32 -11.02
CA GLU A 284 15.38 -7.28 -9.87
C GLU A 284 16.14 -8.60 -9.73
N ASN A 285 17.46 -8.53 -9.50
CA ASN A 285 18.33 -9.70 -9.33
C ASN A 285 18.21 -10.74 -10.48
N SER A 286 17.99 -10.26 -11.70
CA SER A 286 17.98 -11.06 -12.93
C SER A 286 19.37 -11.58 -13.30
N SER A 287 20.42 -10.90 -12.84
CA SER A 287 21.78 -11.45 -12.75
C SER A 287 22.07 -11.82 -11.30
N ASP A 288 22.04 -13.12 -11.02
CA ASP A 288 22.36 -13.70 -9.71
C ASP A 288 23.88 -13.76 -9.45
N ILE A 289 24.69 -13.41 -10.46
CA ILE A 289 26.13 -13.27 -10.41
C ILE A 289 26.48 -11.81 -10.68
N ASP A 290 27.39 -11.24 -9.88
CA ASP A 290 27.91 -9.88 -10.09
C ASP A 290 28.62 -9.78 -11.46
N PRO A 291 28.03 -9.08 -12.43
CA PRO A 291 28.58 -9.02 -13.78
C PRO A 291 29.78 -8.07 -13.89
N LEU A 292 30.06 -7.24 -12.87
CA LEU A 292 31.25 -6.39 -12.84
C LEU A 292 32.50 -7.18 -12.44
N ARG A 293 32.32 -8.29 -11.72
CA ARG A 293 33.41 -9.14 -11.23
C ARG A 293 33.49 -10.50 -11.91
N ASN A 294 32.51 -10.85 -12.74
CA ASN A 294 32.45 -12.12 -13.44
C ASN A 294 32.34 -11.92 -14.96
N ALA A 295 33.41 -12.28 -15.68
CA ALA A 295 33.50 -12.11 -17.13
C ALA A 295 32.48 -12.98 -17.91
N ASP A 296 32.10 -14.15 -17.40
CA ASP A 296 31.10 -15.00 -18.04
C ASP A 296 29.72 -14.34 -18.02
N ALA A 297 29.32 -13.81 -16.85
CA ALA A 297 28.06 -13.08 -16.71
C ALA A 297 28.03 -11.84 -17.61
N ALA A 298 29.11 -11.05 -17.60
CA ALA A 298 29.28 -9.91 -18.50
C ALA A 298 29.14 -10.32 -19.97
N THR A 299 29.73 -11.46 -20.37
CA THR A 299 29.67 -11.98 -21.75
C THR A 299 28.25 -12.38 -22.15
N ILE A 300 27.50 -13.03 -21.26
CA ILE A 300 26.11 -13.42 -21.50
C ILE A 300 25.23 -12.19 -21.69
N ILE A 301 25.34 -11.20 -20.80
CA ILE A 301 24.53 -9.98 -20.86
C ILE A 301 24.88 -9.19 -22.13
N THR A 302 26.17 -9.03 -22.42
CA THR A 302 26.63 -8.35 -23.64
C THR A 302 26.13 -9.06 -24.90
N ARG A 303 26.11 -10.40 -24.92
CA ARG A 303 25.55 -11.17 -26.02
C ARG A 303 24.04 -10.93 -26.15
N ALA A 304 23.29 -10.97 -25.06
CA ALA A 304 21.85 -10.73 -25.07
C ALA A 304 21.53 -9.33 -25.61
N ALA A 305 22.25 -8.29 -25.15
CA ALA A 305 22.13 -6.92 -25.64
C ALA A 305 22.40 -6.84 -27.15
N ARG A 306 23.50 -7.43 -27.63
CA ARG A 306 23.84 -7.45 -29.07
C ARG A 306 22.85 -8.21 -29.93
N ARG A 307 22.29 -9.30 -29.40
CA ARG A 307 21.32 -10.13 -30.12
C ARG A 307 20.00 -9.38 -30.31
N VAL A 308 19.52 -8.73 -29.26
CA VAL A 308 18.27 -7.95 -29.32
C VAL A 308 18.47 -6.60 -30.00
N GLY A 309 19.70 -6.07 -30.08
CA GLY A 309 19.99 -4.79 -30.73
C GLY A 309 19.51 -3.58 -29.91
N ALA A 310 19.47 -3.71 -28.57
CA ALA A 310 19.07 -2.66 -27.66
C ALA A 310 19.81 -2.76 -26.31
N PRO A 311 20.03 -1.63 -25.61
CA PRO A 311 20.57 -1.65 -24.24
C PRO A 311 19.58 -2.30 -23.26
N ILE A 312 20.12 -2.93 -22.23
CA ILE A 312 19.34 -3.67 -21.22
C ILE A 312 19.53 -3.05 -19.84
N LEU A 313 18.44 -2.72 -19.15
CA LEU A 313 18.45 -2.43 -17.72
C LEU A 313 18.41 -3.77 -16.96
N ILE A 314 19.54 -4.16 -16.37
CA ILE A 314 19.70 -5.42 -15.64
C ILE A 314 19.64 -5.21 -14.13
N GLY A 315 19.11 -6.19 -13.40
CA GLY A 315 19.13 -6.20 -11.93
C GLY A 315 20.22 -7.12 -11.42
N ALA A 316 21.08 -6.63 -10.52
CA ALA A 316 22.16 -7.41 -9.92
C ALA A 316 22.35 -7.08 -8.44
N VAL A 317 22.84 -8.07 -7.70
CA VAL A 317 23.28 -7.90 -6.31
C VAL A 317 24.80 -7.71 -6.31
N LEU A 318 25.26 -6.53 -5.91
CA LEU A 318 26.67 -6.14 -5.98
C LEU A 318 27.30 -6.14 -4.59
N VAL A 319 28.49 -6.71 -4.47
CA VAL A 319 29.23 -6.72 -3.21
C VAL A 319 30.19 -5.54 -3.20
N ASN A 320 29.98 -4.60 -2.28
CA ASN A 320 30.82 -3.42 -2.14
C ASN A 320 32.19 -3.77 -1.54
N ASP A 321 33.15 -2.85 -1.62
CA ASP A 321 34.52 -3.05 -1.12
C ASP A 321 34.57 -3.24 0.41
N ASP A 322 33.63 -2.60 1.13
CA ASP A 322 33.44 -2.75 2.57
C ASP A 322 32.67 -4.03 2.97
N ARG A 323 32.44 -4.95 2.02
CA ARG A 323 31.72 -6.21 2.18
C ARG A 323 30.21 -6.07 2.39
N THR A 324 29.67 -4.85 2.35
CA THR A 324 28.22 -4.65 2.28
C THR A 324 27.69 -5.02 0.90
N THR A 325 26.38 -4.95 0.72
CA THR A 325 25.72 -5.33 -0.54
C THR A 325 24.80 -4.23 -1.01
N THR A 326 24.72 -4.02 -2.33
CA THR A 326 23.73 -3.13 -2.96
C THR A 326 22.86 -3.95 -3.91
N ASN A 327 21.57 -3.61 -3.95
CA ASN A 327 20.63 -4.13 -4.92
C ASN A 327 20.52 -3.08 -6.04
N SER A 328 20.98 -3.42 -7.23
CA SER A 328 21.32 -2.43 -8.25
C SER A 328 20.61 -2.73 -9.56
N MET A 329 20.05 -1.69 -10.16
CA MET A 329 19.58 -1.69 -11.53
C MET A 329 20.59 -0.92 -12.39
N MET A 330 21.16 -1.57 -13.40
CA MET A 330 22.28 -1.03 -14.17
C MET A 330 22.02 -1.16 -15.67
N VAL A 331 22.33 -0.11 -16.42
CA VAL A 331 22.26 -0.10 -17.87
C VAL A 331 23.45 -0.86 -18.41
N TRP A 332 23.20 -1.80 -19.32
CA TRP A 332 24.21 -2.56 -20.01
C TRP A 332 24.08 -2.33 -21.52
N THR A 333 25.14 -1.83 -22.12
CA THR A 333 25.19 -1.52 -23.56
C THR A 333 25.93 -2.61 -24.32
N GLU A 334 25.69 -2.67 -25.64
CA GLU A 334 26.27 -3.65 -26.54
C GLU A 334 27.79 -3.51 -26.73
N GLN A 335 28.30 -2.27 -26.68
CA GLN A 335 29.70 -1.94 -26.98
C GLN A 335 30.54 -1.66 -25.75
N SER A 336 30.01 -0.93 -24.75
CA SER A 336 30.80 -0.48 -23.58
C SER A 336 30.57 -1.30 -22.32
N GLY A 337 29.57 -2.19 -22.29
CA GLY A 337 29.21 -2.95 -21.10
C GLY A 337 28.44 -2.06 -20.10
N PRO A 338 28.76 -2.11 -18.79
CA PRO A 338 28.02 -1.37 -17.77
C PRO A 338 28.11 0.15 -18.00
N ALA A 339 26.99 0.85 -17.79
CA ALA A 339 26.86 2.29 -17.93
C ALA A 339 26.17 2.88 -16.68
N ASP A 340 25.06 3.61 -16.86
CA ASP A 340 24.34 4.25 -15.76
C ASP A 340 23.75 3.23 -14.78
N ARG A 341 23.60 3.63 -13.51
CA ARG A 341 23.26 2.70 -12.42
C ARG A 341 22.46 3.39 -11.32
N HIS A 342 21.41 2.72 -10.88
CA HIS A 342 20.65 3.06 -9.69
C HIS A 342 20.75 1.96 -8.63
N ASP A 343 21.08 2.36 -7.40
CA ASP A 343 21.06 1.49 -6.23
C ASP A 343 19.79 1.74 -5.40
N LYS A 344 19.08 0.65 -5.08
CA LYS A 344 17.86 0.63 -4.27
C LYS A 344 18.04 1.45 -2.99
N ARG A 345 17.11 2.34 -2.70
CA ARG A 345 17.19 3.34 -1.61
C ARG A 345 16.35 2.95 -0.40
N ILE A 346 15.20 2.32 -0.62
CA ILE A 346 14.33 1.83 0.46
C ILE A 346 14.53 0.32 0.61
N ILE A 347 15.44 -0.02 1.51
CA ILE A 347 15.80 -1.41 1.79
C ILE A 347 14.72 -2.06 2.66
N GLN A 348 14.31 -3.26 2.28
CA GLN A 348 13.30 -4.05 2.98
C GLN A 348 13.85 -4.59 4.32
N PRO A 349 13.27 -4.19 5.46
CA PRO A 349 13.62 -4.77 6.75
C PRO A 349 13.25 -6.26 6.81
N PHE A 350 14.02 -7.04 7.56
CA PHE A 350 13.87 -8.48 7.78
C PHE A 350 14.09 -9.39 6.55
N GLY A 351 14.13 -8.83 5.34
CA GLY A 351 14.50 -9.54 4.11
C GLY A 351 15.93 -9.21 3.65
N GLU A 352 16.18 -7.93 3.35
CA GLU A 352 17.46 -7.46 2.80
C GLU A 352 18.45 -7.06 3.91
N TYR A 353 17.96 -6.61 5.07
CA TYR A 353 18.75 -6.42 6.28
C TYR A 353 17.95 -6.78 7.52
N LEU A 354 18.62 -7.05 8.63
CA LEU A 354 17.95 -7.29 9.91
C LEU A 354 18.16 -6.12 10.88
N PRO A 355 17.13 -5.29 11.12
CA PRO A 355 17.17 -4.30 12.18
C PRO A 355 17.44 -4.98 13.53
N MET A 356 18.22 -4.35 14.41
CA MET A 356 18.47 -4.87 15.76
C MET A 356 18.90 -6.36 15.77
N ARG A 357 19.75 -6.78 14.82
CA ARG A 357 20.17 -8.19 14.63
C ARG A 357 20.52 -8.92 15.93
N GLY A 358 21.25 -8.26 16.85
CA GLY A 358 21.59 -8.83 18.16
C GLY A 358 20.39 -9.25 19.02
N PHE A 359 19.29 -8.48 18.98
CA PHE A 359 18.05 -8.81 19.67
C PHE A 359 17.32 -9.97 19.00
N PHE A 360 17.17 -9.94 17.67
CA PHE A 360 16.41 -10.98 16.96
C PHE A 360 17.13 -12.34 16.89
N ARG A 361 18.46 -12.35 17.01
CA ARG A 361 19.24 -13.59 17.21
C ARG A 361 18.77 -14.41 18.41
N LEU A 362 18.18 -13.78 19.42
CA LEU A 362 17.65 -14.49 20.60
C LEU A 362 16.41 -15.33 20.29
N PHE A 363 15.73 -15.07 19.17
CA PHE A 363 14.43 -15.67 18.84
C PHE A 363 14.43 -16.50 17.56
N SER A 364 15.43 -16.34 16.69
CA SER A 364 15.49 -17.05 15.40
C SER A 364 16.93 -17.23 14.91
N GLU A 365 17.26 -18.47 14.54
CA GLU A 365 18.53 -18.82 13.89
C GLU A 365 18.66 -18.22 12.47
N TYR A 366 17.54 -17.84 11.84
CA TYR A 366 17.54 -17.16 10.54
C TYR A 366 18.07 -15.72 10.62
N ALA A 367 18.23 -15.17 11.83
CA ALA A 367 18.73 -13.81 12.03
C ALA A 367 20.11 -13.57 11.40
N ASP A 368 20.93 -14.61 11.28
CA ASP A 368 22.26 -14.54 10.66
C ASP A 368 22.25 -14.74 9.15
N ARG A 369 21.15 -15.21 8.57
CA ARG A 369 20.98 -15.33 7.12
C ARG A 369 20.48 -14.05 6.46
N ALA A 370 19.97 -13.10 7.23
CA ALA A 370 19.55 -11.81 6.68
C ALA A 370 20.76 -11.07 6.07
N GLY A 371 20.54 -10.46 4.91
CA GLY A 371 21.59 -9.77 4.15
C GLY A 371 22.20 -8.56 4.87
N TYR A 372 23.26 -8.01 4.27
CA TYR A 372 23.92 -6.77 4.70
C TYR A 372 23.72 -5.70 3.63
N PHE A 373 22.49 -5.56 3.15
CA PHE A 373 22.16 -4.58 2.14
C PHE A 373 22.16 -3.17 2.72
N VAL A 374 22.77 -2.24 1.98
CA VAL A 374 22.82 -0.82 2.32
C VAL A 374 22.03 0.01 1.29
N PRO A 375 21.39 1.11 1.72
CA PRO A 375 20.66 1.98 0.81
C PRO A 375 21.60 2.74 -0.14
N GLY A 376 21.18 2.88 -1.39
CA GLY A 376 21.81 3.77 -2.37
C GLY A 376 21.60 5.26 -2.08
N HIS A 377 22.38 6.09 -2.77
CA HIS A 377 22.38 7.56 -2.60
C HIS A 377 21.96 8.36 -3.86
N GLY A 378 21.67 7.68 -4.97
CA GLY A 378 21.21 8.33 -6.22
C GLY A 378 19.81 8.92 -6.12
N ASP A 379 19.37 9.60 -7.18
CA ASP A 379 18.05 10.25 -7.26
C ASP A 379 16.92 9.29 -7.69
N GLY A 380 17.24 8.04 -8.06
CA GLY A 380 16.24 7.10 -8.57
C GLY A 380 16.11 7.06 -10.08
N THR A 381 16.98 7.75 -10.82
CA THR A 381 16.98 7.74 -12.28
C THR A 381 18.08 6.87 -12.88
N VAL A 382 17.82 6.35 -14.08
CA VAL A 382 18.83 5.83 -14.99
C VAL A 382 18.54 6.31 -16.42
N GLY A 383 19.58 6.79 -17.11
CA GLY A 383 19.53 7.14 -18.53
C GLY A 383 19.81 5.94 -19.42
N ILE A 384 18.87 5.59 -20.29
CA ILE A 384 19.01 4.47 -21.25
C ILE A 384 18.26 4.78 -22.54
N ALA A 385 18.91 4.55 -23.68
CA ALA A 385 18.37 4.85 -25.01
C ALA A 385 17.83 6.29 -25.14
N GLY A 386 18.47 7.27 -24.47
CA GLY A 386 18.02 8.67 -24.46
C GLY A 386 16.78 8.96 -23.61
N VAL A 387 16.33 8.01 -22.80
CA VAL A 387 15.19 8.14 -21.88
C VAL A 387 15.66 8.08 -20.43
N ASP A 388 15.19 9.02 -19.62
CA ASP A 388 15.38 8.99 -18.17
C ASP A 388 14.26 8.16 -17.52
N LEU A 389 14.62 6.97 -17.01
CA LEU A 389 13.69 6.11 -16.29
C LEU A 389 13.77 6.35 -14.79
N GLY A 390 12.62 6.53 -14.15
CA GLY A 390 12.50 6.43 -12.70
C GLY A 390 12.38 4.97 -12.27
N VAL A 391 13.25 4.52 -11.36
CA VAL A 391 13.33 3.13 -10.90
C VAL A 391 12.88 3.04 -9.44
N ALA A 392 11.89 2.18 -9.17
CA ALA A 392 11.52 1.79 -7.82
C ALA A 392 11.53 0.27 -7.71
N THR A 393 12.58 -0.28 -7.11
CA THR A 393 12.83 -1.72 -7.09
C THR A 393 11.95 -2.40 -6.04
N CYS A 394 11.09 -3.31 -6.49
CA CYS A 394 10.35 -4.27 -5.66
C CYS A 394 9.54 -3.64 -4.50
N TYR A 395 10.10 -3.61 -3.29
CA TYR A 395 9.47 -3.07 -2.08
C TYR A 395 9.23 -1.54 -2.17
N GLU A 396 10.04 -0.83 -2.96
CA GLU A 396 10.04 0.63 -3.04
C GLU A 396 8.72 1.20 -3.53
N VAL A 397 8.07 0.57 -4.52
CA VAL A 397 6.83 1.08 -5.15
C VAL A 397 5.70 1.35 -4.14
N ALA A 398 5.70 0.63 -3.02
CA ALA A 398 4.71 0.78 -1.97
C ALA A 398 4.80 2.13 -1.22
N PHE A 399 5.92 2.85 -1.33
CA PHE A 399 6.16 4.11 -0.62
C PHE A 399 5.84 5.35 -1.45
N ASP A 400 5.23 6.37 -0.84
CA ASP A 400 4.90 7.64 -1.52
C ASP A 400 6.13 8.45 -1.93
N ARG A 401 7.31 8.08 -1.40
CA ARG A 401 8.59 8.71 -1.75
C ARG A 401 9.33 7.98 -2.87
N ALA A 402 8.82 6.85 -3.37
CA ALA A 402 9.51 5.96 -4.30
C ALA A 402 10.05 6.67 -5.54
N PHE A 403 9.19 7.43 -6.23
CA PHE A 403 9.54 8.13 -7.46
C PHE A 403 9.70 9.64 -7.27
N ARG A 404 9.68 10.16 -6.04
CA ARG A 404 9.68 11.61 -5.80
C ARG A 404 10.91 12.28 -6.42
N ASP A 405 12.08 11.73 -6.12
CA ASP A 405 13.35 12.30 -6.55
C ASP A 405 13.58 12.01 -8.04
N SER A 406 13.17 10.84 -8.54
CA SER A 406 13.29 10.52 -9.96
C SER A 406 12.40 11.42 -10.83
N MET A 407 11.19 11.75 -10.34
CA MET A 407 10.31 12.70 -11.01
C MET A 407 10.88 14.13 -10.96
N ALA A 408 11.55 14.51 -9.87
CA ALA A 408 12.24 15.80 -9.79
C ALA A 408 13.46 15.88 -10.71
N ALA A 409 14.15 14.75 -10.92
CA ALA A 409 15.27 14.61 -11.84
C ALA A 409 14.86 14.51 -13.32
N GLY A 410 13.55 14.47 -13.63
CA GLY A 410 13.05 14.52 -15.00
C GLY A 410 12.60 13.19 -15.60
N ALA A 411 12.39 12.14 -14.79
CA ALA A 411 11.93 10.83 -15.28
C ALA A 411 10.69 10.95 -16.19
N ARG A 412 10.80 10.37 -17.39
CA ARG A 412 9.74 10.39 -18.43
C ARG A 412 8.99 9.06 -18.57
N LEU A 413 9.55 7.99 -18.00
CA LEU A 413 8.98 6.66 -17.88
C LEU A 413 9.33 6.08 -16.50
N LEU A 414 8.46 5.24 -15.92
CA LEU A 414 8.72 4.58 -14.64
C LEU A 414 8.92 3.07 -14.82
N THR A 415 9.69 2.45 -13.94
CA THR A 415 9.84 1.00 -13.90
C THR A 415 9.90 0.46 -12.48
N VAL A 416 9.33 -0.74 -12.31
CA VAL A 416 9.35 -1.53 -11.08
C VAL A 416 9.92 -2.91 -11.39
N PRO A 417 11.25 -3.05 -11.38
CA PRO A 417 11.90 -4.36 -11.42
C PRO A 417 11.67 -5.08 -10.10
N THR A 418 11.28 -6.35 -10.14
CA THR A 418 10.94 -7.10 -8.92
C THR A 418 11.25 -8.60 -9.02
N ASN A 419 11.66 -9.17 -7.89
CA ASN A 419 11.83 -10.59 -7.74
C ASN A 419 10.79 -11.22 -6.80
N ASN A 420 9.70 -11.69 -7.38
CA ASN A 420 8.62 -12.31 -6.63
C ASN A 420 8.90 -13.79 -6.26
N ALA A 421 10.00 -14.40 -6.71
CA ALA A 421 10.32 -15.81 -6.42
C ALA A 421 10.48 -16.07 -4.91
N THR A 422 10.92 -15.03 -4.19
CA THR A 422 11.06 -14.97 -2.73
C THR A 422 9.75 -15.04 -1.96
N PHE A 423 8.60 -15.02 -2.63
CA PHE A 423 7.27 -14.99 -2.02
C PHE A 423 6.31 -16.05 -2.56
N GLY A 424 6.82 -17.01 -3.33
CA GLY A 424 6.08 -18.18 -3.79
C GLY A 424 4.86 -17.86 -4.66
N ASP A 425 3.99 -18.85 -4.82
CA ASP A 425 2.66 -18.67 -5.43
C ASP A 425 1.74 -17.96 -4.43
N SER A 426 1.65 -16.64 -4.54
CA SER A 426 0.91 -15.80 -3.59
C SER A 426 0.35 -14.53 -4.21
N GLU A 427 -0.62 -13.93 -3.50
CA GLU A 427 -1.30 -12.70 -3.93
C GLU A 427 -0.40 -11.45 -3.90
N MET A 428 0.83 -11.54 -3.37
CA MET A 428 1.75 -10.42 -3.24
C MET A 428 1.99 -9.69 -4.57
N THR A 429 2.15 -10.44 -5.66
CA THR A 429 2.40 -9.88 -7.00
C THR A 429 1.23 -9.01 -7.49
N TYR A 430 -0.03 -9.42 -7.25
CA TYR A 430 -1.20 -8.61 -7.60
C TYR A 430 -1.33 -7.38 -6.70
N GLN A 431 -0.97 -7.51 -5.42
CA GLN A 431 -0.95 -6.39 -4.48
C GLN A 431 0.09 -5.34 -4.90
N GLN A 432 1.29 -5.77 -5.34
CA GLN A 432 2.33 -4.89 -5.86
C GLN A 432 1.93 -4.27 -7.21
N LEU A 433 1.34 -5.04 -8.12
CA LEU A 433 0.84 -4.54 -9.40
C LEU A 433 -0.18 -3.40 -9.19
N ALA A 434 -1.08 -3.53 -8.22
CA ALA A 434 -2.01 -2.47 -7.88
C ALA A 434 -1.32 -1.22 -7.31
N MET A 435 -0.25 -1.37 -6.54
CA MET A 435 0.59 -0.25 -6.11
C MET A 435 1.19 0.46 -7.33
N SER A 436 1.75 -0.29 -8.28
CA SER A 436 2.30 0.25 -9.53
C SER A 436 1.25 1.03 -10.33
N ARG A 437 0.02 0.52 -10.44
CA ARG A 437 -1.10 1.24 -11.09
C ARG A 437 -1.42 2.56 -10.40
N VAL A 438 -1.45 2.58 -9.07
CA VAL A 438 -1.64 3.83 -8.31
C VAL A 438 -0.50 4.81 -8.55
N ARG A 439 0.77 4.34 -8.59
CA ARG A 439 1.93 5.20 -8.87
C ARG A 439 1.95 5.75 -10.29
N ALA A 440 1.51 4.97 -11.27
CA ALA A 440 1.37 5.42 -12.65
C ALA A 440 0.42 6.63 -12.75
N VAL A 441 -0.75 6.55 -12.10
CA VAL A 441 -1.73 7.66 -12.04
C VAL A 441 -1.21 8.83 -11.20
N GLU A 442 -0.60 8.54 -10.05
CA GLU A 442 -0.05 9.55 -9.16
C GLU A 442 0.98 10.42 -9.85
N HIS A 443 1.83 9.84 -10.70
CA HIS A 443 2.87 10.56 -11.42
C HIS A 443 2.51 10.94 -12.85
N GLY A 444 1.40 10.41 -13.39
CA GLY A 444 1.00 10.61 -14.77
C GLY A 444 2.07 10.08 -15.73
N ARG A 445 2.54 8.86 -15.50
CA ARG A 445 3.61 8.23 -16.28
C ARG A 445 3.22 6.80 -16.63
N ALA A 446 3.56 6.37 -17.84
CA ALA A 446 3.60 4.94 -18.13
C ALA A 446 4.60 4.25 -17.18
N LEU A 447 4.29 3.03 -16.78
CA LEU A 447 5.07 2.26 -15.82
C LEU A 447 5.21 0.81 -16.26
N VAL A 448 6.44 0.32 -16.31
CA VAL A 448 6.76 -1.07 -16.66
C VAL A 448 7.08 -1.87 -15.41
N VAL A 449 6.32 -2.94 -15.15
CA VAL A 449 6.65 -3.92 -14.10
C VAL A 449 7.38 -5.08 -14.76
N ALA A 450 8.64 -5.30 -14.40
CA ALA A 450 9.43 -6.43 -14.86
C ALA A 450 9.63 -7.40 -13.68
N ALA A 451 8.90 -8.51 -13.71
CA ALA A 451 8.89 -9.51 -12.65
C ALA A 451 9.67 -10.76 -13.05
N THR A 452 10.43 -11.34 -12.12
CA THR A 452 11.15 -12.60 -12.35
C THR A 452 10.17 -13.76 -12.57
N THR A 453 9.20 -13.91 -11.66
CA THR A 453 8.20 -15.00 -11.63
C THR A 453 6.78 -14.52 -11.35
N GLY A 454 6.62 -13.26 -10.96
CA GLY A 454 5.32 -12.62 -10.74
C GLY A 454 4.67 -12.18 -12.06
N VAL A 455 3.64 -11.35 -11.96
CA VAL A 455 3.02 -10.70 -13.11
C VAL A 455 3.88 -9.51 -13.53
N SER A 456 4.52 -9.63 -14.70
CA SER A 456 5.06 -8.49 -15.43
C SER A 456 3.93 -7.77 -16.15
N ALA A 457 4.01 -6.45 -16.28
CA ALA A 457 2.92 -5.66 -16.86
C ALA A 457 3.40 -4.36 -17.51
N MET A 458 2.69 -3.93 -18.55
CA MET A 458 2.77 -2.61 -19.13
C MET A 458 1.59 -1.78 -18.63
N ILE A 459 1.87 -0.67 -17.94
CA ILE A 459 0.84 0.17 -17.30
C ILE A 459 0.86 1.55 -17.94
N THR A 460 -0.30 2.03 -18.33
CA THR A 460 -0.50 3.37 -18.93
C THR A 460 -0.61 4.45 -17.85
N ALA A 461 -0.48 5.72 -18.24
CA ALA A 461 -0.46 6.84 -17.29
C ALA A 461 -1.80 7.05 -16.52
N ASP A 462 -2.91 6.50 -17.02
CA ASP A 462 -4.21 6.44 -16.34
C ASP A 462 -4.38 5.19 -15.45
N GLY A 463 -3.34 4.36 -15.34
CA GLY A 463 -3.30 3.18 -14.48
C GLY A 463 -3.95 1.93 -15.08
N ALA A 464 -4.29 1.93 -16.37
CA ALA A 464 -4.75 0.74 -17.06
C ALA A 464 -3.57 -0.21 -17.36
N VAL A 465 -3.83 -1.51 -17.30
CA VAL A 465 -2.84 -2.54 -17.68
C VAL A 465 -3.09 -2.89 -19.14
N SER A 466 -2.15 -2.55 -20.03
CA SER A 466 -2.28 -2.80 -21.47
C SER A 466 -1.82 -4.20 -21.87
N GLN A 467 -0.81 -4.74 -21.18
CA GLN A 467 -0.32 -6.11 -21.33
C GLN A 467 0.11 -6.65 -19.96
N GLN A 468 -0.04 -7.96 -19.75
CA GLN A 468 0.48 -8.64 -18.57
C GLN A 468 0.84 -10.10 -18.86
N THR A 469 1.77 -10.65 -18.09
CA THR A 469 2.18 -12.07 -18.18
C THR A 469 1.37 -12.96 -17.24
N GLU A 470 1.45 -14.28 -17.47
CA GLU A 470 1.06 -15.28 -16.48
C GLU A 470 2.15 -15.45 -15.41
N LEU A 471 1.76 -15.96 -14.23
CA LEU A 471 2.71 -16.29 -13.16
C LEU A 471 3.60 -17.46 -13.56
N PHE A 472 4.88 -17.40 -13.20
CA PHE A 472 5.88 -18.47 -13.38
C PHE A 472 6.20 -18.86 -14.83
N VAL A 473 5.54 -18.29 -15.83
CA VAL A 473 5.76 -18.59 -17.25
C VAL A 473 6.79 -17.63 -17.84
N PRO A 474 7.87 -18.11 -18.47
CA PRO A 474 8.79 -17.24 -19.19
C PRO A 474 8.07 -16.48 -20.33
N ALA A 475 8.24 -15.17 -20.39
CA ALA A 475 7.52 -14.32 -21.34
C ALA A 475 8.32 -13.06 -21.69
N ALA A 476 7.93 -12.40 -22.78
CA ALA A 476 8.41 -11.07 -23.12
C ALA A 476 7.18 -10.21 -23.46
N LEU A 477 7.06 -9.06 -22.82
CA LEU A 477 6.07 -8.04 -23.16
C LEU A 477 6.76 -6.96 -23.98
N ILE A 478 6.11 -6.44 -25.02
CA ILE A 478 6.63 -5.31 -25.79
C ILE A 478 5.52 -4.33 -26.07
N ALA A 479 5.75 -3.08 -25.73
CA ALA A 479 4.80 -2.01 -26.00
C ALA A 479 5.54 -0.73 -26.39
N GLU A 480 4.94 0.01 -27.31
CA GLU A 480 5.25 1.41 -27.53
C GLU A 480 4.58 2.22 -26.41
N LEU A 481 5.38 2.94 -25.62
CA LEU A 481 4.91 3.69 -24.45
C LEU A 481 5.14 5.19 -24.64
N PRO A 482 4.16 6.04 -24.31
CA PRO A 482 4.33 7.48 -24.40
C PRO A 482 5.27 8.01 -23.32
N LEU A 483 6.16 8.92 -23.73
CA LEU A 483 7.03 9.69 -22.87
C LEU A 483 6.39 11.04 -22.55
N ARG A 484 6.30 11.35 -21.25
CA ARG A 484 5.69 12.59 -20.77
C ARG A 484 6.68 13.36 -19.92
N SER A 485 6.76 14.69 -20.08
CA SER A 485 7.52 15.56 -19.16
C SER A 485 6.62 16.27 -18.13
N SER A 486 5.33 16.43 -18.42
CA SER A 486 4.37 17.11 -17.54
C SER A 486 4.20 16.39 -16.19
N THR A 487 3.99 17.11 -15.09
CA THR A 487 3.79 16.53 -13.76
C THR A 487 2.37 16.76 -13.25
N THR A 488 1.82 15.75 -12.55
CA THR A 488 0.52 15.83 -11.89
C THR A 488 0.54 16.78 -10.69
N VAL A 489 -0.65 17.14 -10.19
CA VAL A 489 -0.77 17.95 -8.96
C VAL A 489 -0.20 17.17 -7.77
N ALA A 490 -0.45 15.87 -7.68
CA ALA A 490 0.09 15.03 -6.62
C ALA A 490 1.62 15.02 -6.59
N THR A 491 2.27 14.88 -7.75
CA THR A 491 3.74 14.92 -7.87
C THR A 491 4.29 16.24 -7.34
N ARG A 492 3.62 17.36 -7.67
CA ARG A 492 4.03 18.70 -7.19
C ARG A 492 3.81 18.89 -5.69
N LEU A 493 2.72 18.36 -5.15
CA LEU A 493 2.40 18.46 -3.71
C LEU A 493 3.29 17.57 -2.85
N GLY A 494 3.80 16.46 -3.39
CA GLY A 494 4.63 15.50 -2.67
C GLY A 494 3.96 15.03 -1.37
N ALA A 495 4.64 15.21 -0.24
CA ALA A 495 4.16 14.76 1.07
C ALA A 495 3.07 15.66 1.70
N ALA A 496 2.72 16.79 1.08
CA ALA A 496 1.81 17.78 1.69
C ALA A 496 0.44 17.22 2.12
N PRO A 497 -0.24 16.32 1.35
CA PRO A 497 -1.50 15.73 1.77
C PRO A 497 -1.39 14.92 3.07
N GLU A 498 -0.29 14.19 3.27
CA GLU A 498 -0.04 13.46 4.52
C GLU A 498 0.18 14.40 5.69
N TRP A 499 1.03 15.41 5.51
CA TRP A 499 1.29 16.42 6.54
C TRP A 499 0.02 17.15 6.95
N ALA A 500 -0.84 17.52 5.99
CA ALA A 500 -2.14 18.12 6.27
C ALA A 500 -3.01 17.18 7.12
N ALA A 501 -3.09 15.89 6.79
CA ALA A 501 -3.87 14.93 7.57
C ALA A 501 -3.36 14.78 9.02
N ILE A 502 -2.03 14.74 9.21
CA ILE A 502 -1.40 14.64 10.54
C ILE A 502 -1.71 15.89 11.37
N ILE A 503 -1.46 17.08 10.81
CA ILE A 503 -1.65 18.37 11.50
C ILE A 503 -3.13 18.55 11.89
N LEU A 504 -4.05 18.27 10.96
CA LEU A 504 -5.48 18.42 11.20
C LEU A 504 -6.00 17.39 12.23
N THR A 505 -5.49 16.16 12.21
CA THR A 505 -5.80 15.15 13.23
C THR A 505 -5.32 15.60 14.61
N ALA A 506 -4.08 16.10 14.71
CA ALA A 506 -3.53 16.62 15.98
C ALA A 506 -4.33 17.81 16.51
N ALA A 507 -4.67 18.77 15.66
CA ALA A 507 -5.50 19.92 16.02
C ALA A 507 -6.90 19.47 16.52
N ALA A 508 -7.53 18.51 15.84
CA ALA A 508 -8.82 17.97 16.25
C ALA A 508 -8.73 17.24 17.61
N LEU A 509 -7.64 16.52 17.87
CA LEU A 509 -7.40 15.89 19.18
C LEU A 509 -7.26 16.93 20.29
N ALA A 510 -6.55 18.03 20.05
CA ALA A 510 -6.43 19.13 21.00
C ALA A 510 -7.80 19.73 21.34
N VAL A 511 -8.63 19.99 20.32
CA VAL A 511 -10.01 20.47 20.50
C VAL A 511 -10.87 19.46 21.27
N ALA A 512 -10.75 18.16 20.97
CA ALA A 512 -11.47 17.10 21.68
C ALA A 512 -11.05 17.03 23.17
N ALA A 513 -9.76 17.19 23.46
CA ALA A 513 -9.24 17.20 24.82
C ALA A 513 -9.73 18.42 25.61
N ILE A 514 -9.70 19.61 25.01
CA ILE A 514 -10.21 20.85 25.63
C ILE A 514 -11.70 20.70 25.96
N ARG A 515 -12.52 20.25 25.00
CA ARG A 515 -13.96 20.06 25.20
C ARG A 515 -14.30 19.01 26.26
N ARG A 516 -13.44 18.00 26.45
CA ARG A 516 -13.61 17.02 27.53
C ARG A 516 -13.31 17.59 28.90
N ARG A 517 -12.29 18.47 29.01
CA ARG A 517 -11.93 19.15 30.26
C ARG A 517 -12.99 20.17 30.68
N THR A 518 -13.53 20.93 29.73
CA THR A 518 -14.55 21.96 30.01
C THR A 518 -15.95 21.39 30.29
N ARG A 519 -16.19 20.10 30.00
CA ARG A 519 -17.45 19.39 30.29
C ARG A 519 -17.43 18.57 31.59
N ARG A 520 -16.39 18.68 32.42
CA ARG A 520 -16.43 18.07 33.77
C ARG A 520 -17.52 18.78 34.58
N PRO A 521 -18.47 18.08 35.22
CA PRO A 521 -19.49 18.74 36.01
C PRO A 521 -18.85 19.37 37.24
N ASP A 522 -19.21 20.62 37.54
CA ASP A 522 -19.18 21.11 38.92
C ASP A 522 -19.95 20.10 39.78
N GLN A 523 -19.28 19.53 40.79
CA GLN A 523 -20.01 18.83 41.85
C GLN A 523 -20.70 19.89 42.71
N PRO A 524 -22.04 19.86 42.89
CA PRO A 524 -22.66 20.59 43.97
C PRO A 524 -22.27 19.88 45.26
N THR A 525 -21.41 20.50 46.06
CA THR A 525 -21.17 20.06 47.44
C THR A 525 -22.30 20.61 48.30
N GLU A 526 -23.49 20.05 48.17
CA GLU A 526 -24.60 20.36 49.08
C GLU A 526 -24.39 19.51 50.34
N ARG A 527 -23.70 20.10 51.34
CA ARG A 527 -23.73 19.60 52.71
C ARG A 527 -25.16 19.85 53.23
N ALA A 528 -26.01 18.84 53.14
CA ALA A 528 -27.23 18.79 53.94
C ALA A 528 -26.83 18.64 55.41
N SER A 529 -26.83 19.75 56.14
CA SER A 529 -26.92 19.77 57.60
C SER A 529 -28.30 19.24 57.99
N SER A 530 -28.31 18.10 58.67
CA SER A 530 -29.47 17.47 59.29
C SER A 530 -30.18 18.46 60.25
N PRO A 531 -31.51 18.52 60.30
CA PRO A 531 -32.20 19.18 61.40
C PRO A 531 -32.13 18.30 62.66
N GLU A 532 -31.68 18.88 63.77
CA GLU A 532 -31.75 18.30 65.12
C GLU A 532 -33.21 18.00 65.49
N PHE A 533 -33.48 16.77 65.92
CA PHE A 533 -34.71 16.41 66.65
C PHE A 533 -34.54 16.80 68.13
N PRO A 534 -35.54 17.44 68.77
CA PRO A 534 -35.49 17.67 70.21
C PRO A 534 -35.78 16.38 70.98
N ALA A 535 -34.95 16.10 71.98
CA ALA A 535 -35.12 15.02 72.93
C ALA A 535 -36.32 15.30 73.87
N HIS A 536 -37.26 14.35 73.95
CA HIS A 536 -38.20 14.28 75.05
C HIS A 536 -37.56 13.51 76.23
N PRO A 537 -37.65 14.00 77.48
CA PRO A 537 -37.28 13.22 78.65
C PRO A 537 -38.42 12.31 79.12
N PHE A 538 -38.01 11.15 79.63
CA PHE A 538 -38.82 10.12 80.30
C PHE A 538 -39.58 10.63 81.53
N THR A 539 -40.73 10.00 81.82
CA THR A 539 -41.09 9.25 83.07
C THR A 539 -42.60 9.26 83.33
N PRO A 540 -43.13 8.34 84.17
CA PRO A 540 -43.17 6.87 84.09
C PRO A 540 -44.49 6.34 83.53
#